data_AF-A0A4S8KPU4-F1
#
_entry.id   AF-A0A4S8KPU4-F1
#
_cell.length_a   1.000
_cell.length_b   1.000
_cell.length_c   1.000
_cell.angle_alpha   90.00
_cell.angle_beta   90.00
_cell.angle_gamma   90.00
#
_symmetry.space_group_name_H-M   'P 1'
#
loop_
_entity.id
_entity.type
_entity.pdbx_description
1 polymer ?
#
loop_
_entity_poly.entity_id
_entity_poly.type
_entity_poly.pdbx_seq_one_letter_code
_entity_poly.pdbx_strand_id
1 'polypeptide(L)'
;VLHPRYKLAYFQQEHWPKKWLDSARHIIRETYDENYAPLINNSSPAVDDSDDDNLFADVHNFGRSTFEDVLDAYLNAPTSDDDPIKFWTSRLDSPGARITAQGALAIMGLEFCSAPAASTDVERLFSHGGCIVTKRRHNLSYSTLRCLMVLRSW
;
A
#
# COMPACT_ATOMS: atom_id res chain seq x y z
N VAL A 1 -6.52 8.03 -5.93
CA VAL A 1 -7.56 7.05 -5.51
C VAL A 1 -7.31 6.49 -4.11
N LEU A 2 -6.10 6.03 -3.77
CA LEU A 2 -5.77 5.55 -2.41
C LEU A 2 -5.52 6.67 -1.37
N HIS A 3 -5.45 7.93 -1.80
CA HIS A 3 -5.34 9.04 -0.87
C HIS A 3 -6.73 9.33 -0.24
N PRO A 4 -6.89 9.30 1.10
CA PRO A 4 -8.18 9.43 1.79
C PRO A 4 -8.96 10.71 1.45
N ARG A 5 -8.24 11.81 1.21
CA ARG A 5 -8.81 13.10 0.79
C ARG A 5 -9.32 13.16 -0.64
N TYR A 6 -8.56 12.62 -1.59
CA TYR A 6 -8.83 12.85 -3.02
C TYR A 6 -9.68 11.74 -3.65
N LYS A 7 -9.50 10.48 -3.21
CA LYS A 7 -10.23 9.28 -3.69
C LYS A 7 -10.60 9.34 -5.19
N LEU A 8 -11.85 9.03 -5.53
CA LEU A 8 -12.45 9.18 -6.86
C LEU A 8 -13.21 10.50 -7.00
N ALA A 9 -13.62 11.10 -5.86
CA ALA A 9 -14.37 12.35 -5.83
C ALA A 9 -13.61 13.51 -6.47
N TYR A 10 -12.29 13.59 -6.26
CA TYR A 10 -11.44 14.62 -6.86
C TYR A 10 -11.48 14.58 -8.39
N PHE A 11 -11.29 13.39 -8.98
CA PHE A 11 -11.29 13.22 -10.44
C PHE A 11 -12.66 13.53 -11.05
N GLN A 12 -13.75 13.26 -10.33
CA GLN A 12 -15.10 13.65 -10.75
C GLN A 12 -15.29 15.17 -10.73
N GLN A 13 -14.78 15.86 -9.70
CA GLN A 13 -14.81 17.32 -9.60
C GLN A 13 -13.97 17.99 -10.71
N GLU A 14 -12.82 17.42 -11.03
CA GLU A 14 -11.93 17.91 -12.10
C GLU A 14 -12.38 17.47 -13.51
N HIS A 15 -13.60 16.93 -13.65
CA HIS A 15 -14.19 16.50 -14.92
C HIS A 15 -13.31 15.55 -15.75
N TRP A 16 -12.60 14.64 -15.09
CA TRP A 16 -11.79 13.65 -15.80
C TRP A 16 -12.68 12.72 -16.64
N PRO A 17 -12.20 12.23 -17.80
CA PRO A 17 -13.00 11.37 -18.64
C PRO A 17 -13.26 10.04 -17.93
N LYS A 18 -14.51 9.55 -17.98
CA LYS A 18 -14.96 8.34 -17.26
C LYS A 18 -14.06 7.13 -17.50
N LYS A 19 -13.57 6.95 -18.73
CA LYS A 19 -12.62 5.87 -19.08
C LYS A 19 -11.40 5.83 -18.16
N TRP A 20 -10.88 6.98 -17.72
CA TRP A 20 -9.72 7.04 -16.82
C TRP A 20 -10.08 6.65 -15.39
N LEU A 21 -11.29 6.98 -14.94
CA LEU A 21 -11.80 6.52 -13.64
C LEU A 21 -11.95 4.99 -13.64
N ASP A 22 -12.52 4.45 -14.71
CA ASP A 22 -12.73 3.01 -14.86
C ASP A 22 -11.39 2.27 -14.95
N SER A 23 -10.44 2.78 -15.74
CA SER A 23 -9.07 2.25 -15.80
C SER A 23 -8.36 2.32 -14.44
N ALA A 24 -8.47 3.45 -13.72
CA ALA A 24 -7.84 3.58 -12.40
C ALA A 24 -8.44 2.59 -11.40
N ARG A 25 -9.76 2.38 -11.41
CA ARG A 25 -10.43 1.38 -10.58
C ARG A 25 -9.98 -0.03 -10.94
N HIS A 26 -9.86 -0.33 -12.23
CA HIS A 26 -9.42 -1.63 -12.70
C HIS A 26 -7.99 -1.95 -12.26
N ILE A 27 -7.05 -1.02 -12.49
CA ILE A 27 -5.64 -1.20 -12.11
C ILE A 27 -5.49 -1.43 -10.60
N ILE A 28 -6.22 -0.67 -9.78
CA ILE A 28 -6.12 -0.81 -8.31
C ILE A 28 -6.67 -2.16 -7.86
N ARG A 29 -7.78 -2.62 -8.44
CA ARG A 29 -8.33 -3.95 -8.13
C ARG A 29 -7.38 -5.06 -8.55
N GLU A 30 -6.90 -5.03 -9.79
CA GLU A 30 -5.91 -5.99 -10.30
C GLU A 30 -4.68 -6.03 -9.39
N THR A 31 -4.14 -4.85 -9.03
CA THR A 31 -2.98 -4.76 -8.12
C THR A 31 -3.28 -5.34 -6.74
N TYR A 32 -4.48 -5.10 -6.19
CA TYR A 32 -4.92 -5.65 -4.90
C TYR A 32 -5.02 -7.17 -4.94
N ASP A 33 -5.70 -7.71 -5.95
CA ASP A 33 -5.94 -9.14 -6.12
C ASP A 33 -4.64 -9.92 -6.36
N GLU A 34 -3.71 -9.35 -7.12
CA GLU A 34 -2.43 -9.99 -7.43
C GLU A 34 -1.44 -9.97 -6.25
N ASN A 35 -1.31 -8.85 -5.54
CA ASN A 35 -0.21 -8.63 -4.60
C ASN A 35 -0.63 -8.69 -3.12
N TYR A 36 -1.87 -8.30 -2.80
CA TYR A 36 -2.30 -8.09 -1.41
C TYR A 36 -3.34 -9.11 -0.94
N ALA A 37 -4.24 -9.57 -1.81
CA ALA A 37 -5.17 -10.65 -1.48
C ALA A 37 -4.46 -11.95 -1.04
N PRO A 38 -3.32 -12.36 -1.64
CA PRO A 38 -2.58 -13.55 -1.18
C PRO A 38 -2.02 -13.42 0.24
N LEU A 39 -1.75 -12.21 0.73
CA LEU A 39 -1.24 -11.98 2.09
C LEU A 39 -2.26 -12.41 3.16
N ILE A 40 -3.55 -12.28 2.84
CA ILE A 40 -4.65 -12.70 3.72
C ILE A 40 -4.67 -14.22 3.79
N ASN A 41 -4.62 -14.89 2.64
CA ASN A 41 -4.70 -16.36 2.54
C ASN A 41 -3.47 -17.05 3.14
N ASN A 42 -2.28 -16.51 2.92
CA ASN A 42 -1.03 -17.04 3.47
C ASN A 42 -0.92 -16.87 4.99
N SER A 43 -1.75 -16.03 5.60
CA SER A 43 -1.88 -15.91 7.06
C SER A 43 -2.86 -16.93 7.66
N SER A 44 -3.43 -17.82 6.84
CA SER A 44 -4.23 -18.93 7.29
C SER A 44 -3.34 -20.09 7.72
N PRO A 45 -3.45 -20.60 8.96
CA PRO A 45 -2.83 -21.88 9.28
C PRO A 45 -3.46 -22.95 8.37
N ALA A 46 -2.65 -23.93 7.96
CA ALA A 46 -3.17 -25.20 7.48
C ALA A 46 -4.06 -25.76 8.59
N VAL A 47 -5.38 -25.60 8.43
CA VAL A 47 -6.36 -26.28 9.28
C VAL A 47 -6.56 -27.65 8.64
N ASP A 48 -6.28 -28.66 9.45
CA ASP A 48 -6.55 -30.07 9.22
C ASP A 48 -7.98 -30.27 8.69
N ASP A 49 -8.12 -31.14 7.70
CA ASP A 49 -9.38 -31.59 7.13
C ASP A 49 -10.22 -32.29 8.22
N SER A 50 -11.13 -31.56 8.88
CA SER A 50 -12.39 -32.11 9.39
C SER A 50 -13.27 -30.98 9.93
N ASP A 51 -14.34 -30.65 9.23
CA ASP A 51 -15.67 -30.42 9.84
C ASP A 51 -16.67 -30.09 8.72
N ASP A 52 -17.19 -31.15 8.11
CA ASP A 52 -18.28 -31.17 7.14
C ASP A 52 -19.66 -30.77 7.74
N ASP A 53 -19.73 -30.28 8.99
CA ASP A 53 -21.00 -30.21 9.74
C ASP A 53 -21.39 -28.81 10.26
N ASN A 54 -21.00 -27.73 9.59
CA ASN A 54 -21.66 -26.43 9.84
C ASN A 54 -22.94 -26.29 9.00
N LEU A 55 -23.96 -27.10 9.30
CA LEU A 55 -25.32 -27.06 8.71
C LEU A 55 -25.98 -25.66 8.76
N PHE A 56 -25.50 -24.78 9.63
CA PHE A 56 -25.94 -23.39 9.76
C PHE A 56 -24.98 -22.35 9.17
N ALA A 57 -23.84 -22.74 8.61
CA ALA A 57 -22.93 -21.81 7.92
C ALA A 57 -23.65 -21.10 6.77
N ASP A 58 -24.43 -21.84 5.99
CA ASP A 58 -25.23 -21.29 4.89
C ASP A 58 -26.30 -20.32 5.40
N VAL A 59 -26.93 -20.58 6.55
CA VAL A 59 -27.91 -19.68 7.17
C VAL A 59 -27.25 -18.42 7.73
N HIS A 60 -26.07 -18.53 8.32
CA HIS A 60 -25.27 -17.38 8.77
C HIS A 60 -24.70 -16.55 7.61
N ASN A 61 -24.48 -17.16 6.45
CA ASN A 61 -24.09 -16.50 5.20
C ASN A 61 -25.28 -16.04 4.34
N PHE A 62 -26.50 -16.49 4.61
CA PHE A 62 -27.65 -16.19 3.77
C PHE A 62 -28.00 -14.70 3.83
N GLY A 63 -27.82 -13.99 2.70
CA GLY A 63 -28.05 -12.55 2.60
C GLY A 63 -26.88 -11.68 3.08
N ARG A 64 -25.82 -12.27 3.62
CA ARG A 64 -24.49 -11.63 3.64
C ARG A 64 -23.86 -11.92 2.30
N SER A 65 -23.73 -10.91 1.43
CA SER A 65 -22.71 -10.99 0.38
C SER A 65 -21.39 -11.20 1.12
N THR A 66 -20.87 -12.43 1.07
CA THR A 66 -19.61 -12.80 1.70
C THR A 66 -18.56 -11.81 1.24
N PHE A 67 -18.12 -10.97 2.18
CA PHE A 67 -17.19 -9.86 1.97
C PHE A 67 -17.77 -8.75 1.07
N GLU A 68 -18.32 -7.71 1.70
CA GLU A 68 -18.26 -6.39 1.07
C GLU A 68 -16.77 -6.14 0.80
N ASP A 69 -16.38 -6.13 -0.47
CA ASP A 69 -14.98 -5.98 -0.88
C ASP A 69 -14.41 -4.76 -0.16
N VAL A 70 -13.43 -4.99 0.71
CA VAL A 70 -12.89 -3.95 1.60
C VAL A 70 -12.36 -2.78 0.80
N LEU A 71 -11.86 -3.05 -0.41
CA LEU A 71 -11.44 -2.03 -1.36
C LEU A 71 -12.64 -1.19 -1.84
N ASP A 72 -13.73 -1.83 -2.26
CA ASP A 72 -14.95 -1.11 -2.67
C ASP A 72 -15.59 -0.34 -1.51
N ALA A 73 -15.63 -0.91 -0.31
CA ALA A 73 -16.10 -0.23 0.89
C ALA A 73 -15.27 1.03 1.17
N TYR A 74 -13.94 0.96 1.01
CA TYR A 74 -13.06 2.11 1.13
C TYR A 74 -13.29 3.16 0.02
N LEU A 75 -13.47 2.72 -1.23
CA LEU A 75 -13.70 3.61 -2.37
C LEU A 75 -15.02 4.37 -2.27
N ASN A 76 -16.06 3.73 -1.71
CA ASN A 76 -17.39 4.32 -1.51
C ASN A 76 -17.49 5.14 -0.22
N ALA A 77 -16.61 4.92 0.77
CA ALA A 77 -16.58 5.69 2.01
C ALA A 77 -16.27 7.18 1.74
N PRO A 78 -16.77 8.11 2.60
CA PRO A 78 -16.52 9.54 2.45
C PRO A 78 -15.02 9.89 2.44
N THR A 79 -14.68 11.02 1.83
CA THR A 79 -13.32 11.58 1.85
C THR A 79 -12.99 12.09 3.25
N SER A 80 -11.80 11.76 3.76
CA SER A 80 -11.28 12.30 5.03
C SER A 80 -10.15 13.28 4.76
N ASP A 81 -10.05 14.37 5.53
CA ASP A 81 -8.96 15.35 5.43
C ASP A 81 -7.73 14.97 6.27
N ASP A 82 -7.61 13.69 6.63
CA ASP A 82 -6.46 13.18 7.37
C ASP A 82 -5.21 13.06 6.50
N ASP A 83 -4.05 13.19 7.15
CA ASP A 83 -2.75 12.81 6.58
C ASP A 83 -2.81 11.34 6.13
N PRO A 84 -2.55 11.04 4.84
CA PRO A 84 -2.69 9.69 4.28
C PRO A 84 -1.86 8.66 5.03
N ILE A 85 -0.65 9.01 5.49
CA ILE A 85 0.23 8.06 6.19
C ILE A 85 -0.36 7.73 7.57
N LYS A 86 -0.85 8.73 8.30
CA LYS A 86 -1.48 8.52 9.61
C LYS A 86 -2.78 7.72 9.49
N PHE A 87 -3.58 8.04 8.48
CA PHE A 87 -4.82 7.34 8.19
C PHE A 87 -4.60 5.85 7.97
N TRP A 88 -3.65 5.48 7.10
CA TRP A 88 -3.40 4.07 6.81
C TRP A 88 -2.70 3.35 7.97
N THR A 89 -1.76 4.02 8.66
CA THR A 89 -1.10 3.45 9.85
C THR A 89 -2.10 3.09 10.95
N SER A 90 -3.14 3.91 11.14
CA SER A 90 -4.18 3.64 12.14
C SER A 90 -5.04 2.39 11.85
N ARG A 91 -5.00 1.89 10.62
CA ARG A 91 -5.80 0.75 10.14
C ARG A 91 -4.96 -0.51 9.93
N LEU A 92 -3.68 -0.45 10.27
CA LEU A 92 -2.80 -1.60 10.22
C LEU A 92 -3.19 -2.59 11.32
N ASP A 93 -3.08 -3.88 11.03
CA ASP A 93 -3.22 -4.91 12.06
C ASP A 93 -2.10 -4.78 13.10
N SER A 94 -2.38 -5.25 14.32
CA SER A 94 -1.36 -5.25 15.38
C SER A 94 -0.15 -6.10 14.96
N PRO A 95 1.08 -5.71 15.31
CA PRO A 95 2.27 -6.46 14.94
C PRO A 95 2.19 -7.89 15.49
N GLY A 96 2.31 -8.88 14.59
CA GLY A 96 2.19 -10.30 14.91
C GLY A 96 0.77 -10.86 14.89
N ALA A 97 -0.25 -10.05 14.63
CA ALA A 97 -1.60 -10.51 14.35
C ALA A 97 -1.73 -11.01 12.90
N ARG A 98 -2.79 -11.76 12.62
CA ARG A 98 -3.13 -12.21 11.26
C ARG A 98 -3.49 -11.00 10.40
N ILE A 99 -3.14 -11.06 9.11
CA ILE A 99 -3.42 -9.97 8.17
C ILE A 99 -4.90 -10.06 7.79
N THR A 100 -5.66 -9.07 8.23
CA THR A 100 -7.06 -8.89 7.85
C THR A 100 -7.12 -8.26 6.46
N ALA A 101 -8.23 -8.42 5.74
CA ALA A 101 -8.45 -7.72 4.46
C ALA A 101 -8.29 -6.20 4.58
N GLN A 102 -8.67 -5.62 5.72
CA GLN A 102 -8.44 -4.20 6.05
C GLN A 102 -6.95 -3.87 6.25
N GLY A 103 -6.19 -4.74 6.90
CA GLY A 103 -4.75 -4.55 7.06
C GLY A 103 -3.99 -4.68 5.75
N ALA A 104 -4.35 -5.65 4.91
CA ALA A 104 -3.80 -5.79 3.55
C ALA A 104 -4.03 -4.52 2.71
N LEU A 105 -5.24 -3.95 2.78
CA LEU A 105 -5.54 -2.67 2.11
C LEU A 105 -4.74 -1.50 2.73
N ALA A 106 -4.55 -1.49 4.05
CA ALA A 106 -3.74 -0.47 4.71
C ALA A 106 -2.26 -0.53 4.31
N ILE A 107 -1.70 -1.73 4.13
CA ILE A 107 -0.34 -1.93 3.60
C ILE A 107 -0.24 -1.34 2.19
N MET A 108 -1.17 -1.69 1.29
CA MET A 108 -1.22 -1.12 -0.06
C MET A 108 -1.28 0.41 -0.01
N GLY A 109 -2.19 0.96 0.80
CA GLY A 109 -2.33 2.40 0.98
C GLY A 109 -1.04 3.07 1.42
N LEU A 110 -0.30 2.47 2.37
CA LEU A 110 1.00 2.97 2.84
C LEU A 110 2.07 2.91 1.76
N GLU A 111 2.21 1.79 1.04
CA GLU A 111 3.22 1.64 0.00
C GLU A 111 3.04 2.68 -1.12
N PHE A 112 1.80 2.91 -1.57
CA PHE A 112 1.52 3.93 -2.58
C PHE A 112 1.65 5.36 -2.06
N CYS A 113 1.25 5.64 -0.81
CA CYS A 113 1.27 7.01 -0.27
C CYS A 113 2.64 7.42 0.29
N SER A 114 3.51 6.47 0.62
CA SER A 114 4.87 6.73 1.09
C SER A 114 5.92 6.77 -0.04
N ALA A 115 5.57 6.25 -1.22
CA ALA A 115 6.43 6.33 -2.39
C ALA A 115 6.72 7.81 -2.73
N PRO A 116 8.01 8.21 -2.81
CA PRO A 116 8.36 9.57 -3.15
C PRO A 116 7.90 9.91 -4.57
N ALA A 117 7.31 11.09 -4.75
CA ALA A 117 6.80 11.52 -6.05
C ALA A 117 7.89 11.74 -7.10
N ALA A 118 9.14 11.93 -6.68
CA ALA A 118 10.29 12.14 -7.56
C ALA A 118 11.58 11.58 -6.95
N SER A 119 12.57 11.31 -7.80
CA SER A 119 13.93 10.91 -7.42
C SER A 119 14.78 12.06 -6.85
N THR A 120 14.18 13.21 -6.54
CA THR A 120 14.90 14.43 -6.13
C THR A 120 15.78 14.23 -4.90
N ASP A 121 15.33 13.44 -3.93
CA ASP A 121 16.11 13.17 -2.72
C ASP A 121 17.36 12.35 -3.04
N VAL A 122 17.21 11.36 -3.93
CA VAL A 122 18.29 10.51 -4.42
C VAL A 122 19.26 11.31 -5.31
N GLU A 123 18.74 12.17 -6.19
CA GLU A 123 19.55 13.08 -7.01
C GLU A 123 20.33 14.09 -6.17
N ARG A 124 19.70 14.62 -5.12
CA ARG A 124 20.36 15.51 -4.16
C ARG A 124 21.47 14.74 -3.44
N LEU A 125 21.22 13.50 -3.00
CA LEU A 125 22.23 12.66 -2.38
C LEU A 125 23.42 12.41 -3.33
N PHE A 126 23.17 12.04 -4.59
CA PHE A 126 24.22 11.79 -5.57
C PHE A 126 24.99 13.06 -5.98
N SER A 127 24.30 14.20 -6.09
CA SER A 127 24.95 15.50 -6.38
C SER A 127 25.97 15.85 -5.30
N HIS A 128 25.64 15.61 -4.03
CA HIS A 128 26.59 15.80 -2.93
C HIS A 128 27.66 14.70 -2.90
N GLY A 129 27.30 13.46 -3.21
CA GLY A 129 28.22 12.32 -3.31
C GLY A 129 29.27 12.50 -4.41
N GLY A 130 28.96 13.25 -5.47
CA GLY A 130 29.90 13.60 -6.54
C GLY A 130 31.18 14.26 -6.04
N CYS A 131 31.13 15.06 -4.97
CA CYS A 131 32.31 15.66 -4.35
C CYS A 131 33.24 14.64 -3.66
N ILE A 132 32.69 13.50 -3.24
CA ILE A 132 33.42 12.40 -2.57
C ILE A 132 33.95 11.41 -3.61
N VAL A 133 33.22 11.22 -4.72
CA VAL A 133 33.57 10.29 -5.81
C VAL A 133 34.55 10.90 -6.83
N THR A 134 34.60 12.22 -6.98
CA THR A 134 35.44 12.87 -8.00
C THR A 134 36.94 12.76 -7.72
N LYS A 135 37.71 12.56 -8.80
CA LYS A 135 39.14 12.20 -8.86
C LYS A 135 40.13 13.04 -8.04
N ARG A 136 39.76 14.20 -7.49
CA ARG A 136 40.71 15.14 -6.89
C ARG A 136 41.02 14.91 -5.41
N ARG A 137 40.29 14.04 -4.70
CA ARG A 137 40.54 13.78 -3.27
C ARG A 137 40.19 12.34 -2.90
N HIS A 138 41.23 11.50 -2.77
CA HIS A 138 41.25 10.18 -2.11
C HIS A 138 40.54 9.03 -2.86
N ASN A 139 41.31 7.98 -3.17
CA ASN A 139 40.81 6.69 -3.68
C ASN A 139 40.10 5.93 -2.55
N LEU A 140 38.93 6.40 -2.14
CA LEU A 140 38.11 5.72 -1.14
C LEU A 140 37.53 4.44 -1.74
N SER A 141 37.58 3.36 -0.97
CA SER A 141 36.92 2.11 -1.35
C SER A 141 35.42 2.32 -1.50
N TYR A 142 34.79 1.51 -2.36
CA TYR A 142 33.34 1.49 -2.54
C TYR A 142 32.57 1.30 -1.22
N SER A 143 33.08 0.46 -0.31
CA SER A 143 32.49 0.26 1.02
C SER A 143 32.45 1.54 1.85
N THR A 144 33.54 2.31 1.83
CA THR A 144 33.64 3.59 2.55
C THR A 144 32.73 4.64 1.92
N LEU A 145 32.68 4.71 0.58
CA LEU A 145 31.77 5.61 -0.14
C LEU A 145 30.30 5.33 0.20
N ARG A 146 29.89 4.05 0.18
CA ARG A 146 28.54 3.64 0.56
C ARG A 146 28.23 4.02 2.01
N CYS A 147 29.15 3.78 2.93
CA CYS A 147 28.96 4.14 4.34
C CYS A 147 28.78 5.65 4.53
N LEU A 148 29.63 6.48 3.88
CA LEU A 148 29.53 7.94 3.93
C LEU A 148 28.23 8.46 3.32
N MET A 149 27.76 7.85 2.22
CA MET A 149 26.48 8.22 1.61
C MET A 149 25.30 7.92 2.55
N VAL A 150 25.28 6.73 3.17
CA VAL A 150 24.21 6.33 4.10
C VAL A 150 24.22 7.18 5.37
N LEU A 151 25.39 7.41 5.98
CA LEU A 151 25.54 8.26 7.16
C LEU A 151 25.11 9.71 6.91
N ARG A 152 25.20 10.18 5.67
CA ARG A 152 24.78 11.54 5.30
C ARG A 152 23.27 11.64 5.08
N SER A 153 22.62 10.55 4.69
CA SER A 153 21.16 10.49 4.52
C SER A 153 20.39 10.18 5.82
N TRP A 154 21.11 9.80 6.88
CA TRP A 154 20.58 9.49 8.21
C TRP A 154 20.54 10.75 9.09
#